data_AF-A0A973WLG9-F1
#
_entry.id   AF-A0A973WLG9-F1
#
_cell.length_a   1.000
_cell.length_b   1.000
_cell.length_c   1.000
_cell.angle_alpha   90.00
_cell.angle_beta   90.00
_cell.angle_gamma   90.00
#
_symmetry.space_group_name_H-M   'P 1'
#
loop_
_entity.id
_entity.type
_entity.pdbx_description
1 polymer ?
#
loop_
_entity_poly.entity_id
_entity_poly.type
_entity_poly.pdbx_seq_one_letter_code
_entity_poly.pdbx_strand_id
1 'polypeptide(L)'
;MVIKRSRLMHTESLEERLNIKAQRLLKEAWGHSTGVERSRLIRKARLAETASQLSDWLRSPGLRALTLGVDTISMRKAAQAG
;
A
#
# COMPACT_ATOMS: atom_id res chain seq x y z
N MET A 1 31.85 -2.64 0.06
CA MET A 1 30.96 -3.25 1.06
C MET A 1 29.58 -3.44 0.43
N VAL A 2 29.19 -4.67 0.07
CA VAL A 2 27.91 -4.94 -0.62
C VAL A 2 26.83 -5.14 0.45
N ILE A 3 25.90 -4.20 0.55
CA ILE A 3 24.77 -4.30 1.49
C ILE A 3 23.83 -5.38 0.97
N LYS A 4 23.84 -6.55 1.62
CA LYS A 4 22.93 -7.66 1.29
C LYS A 4 21.52 -7.28 1.73
N ARG A 5 20.63 -7.02 0.77
CA ARG A 5 19.23 -6.64 1.04
C ARG A 5 18.44 -7.89 1.45
N SER A 6 18.13 -8.02 2.74
CA SER A 6 17.21 -9.05 3.22
C SER A 6 15.82 -8.79 2.68
N ARG A 7 15.37 -9.64 1.74
CA ARG A 7 14.00 -9.60 1.24
C ARG A 7 13.10 -10.34 2.22
N LEU A 8 12.32 -9.59 3.00
CA LEU A 8 11.24 -10.15 3.80
C LEU A 8 10.11 -10.56 2.85
N MET A 9 9.88 -11.87 2.74
CA MET A 9 8.72 -12.41 2.03
C MET A 9 7.51 -12.25 2.94
N HIS A 10 6.50 -11.55 2.45
CA HIS A 10 5.23 -11.42 3.14
C HIS A 10 4.27 -12.42 2.50
N THR A 11 3.78 -13.37 3.30
CA THR A 11 2.81 -14.38 2.86
C THR A 11 1.42 -13.78 2.66
N GLU A 12 1.09 -12.78 3.48
CA GLU A 12 -0.17 -12.04 3.43
C GLU A 12 -0.06 -10.82 2.51
N SER A 13 -1.20 -10.42 1.93
CA SER A 13 -1.29 -9.20 1.13
C SER A 13 -0.97 -7.95 1.96
N LEU A 14 -0.63 -6.85 1.29
CA LEU A 14 -0.35 -5.58 1.98
C LEU A 14 -1.60 -5.11 2.73
N GLU A 15 -2.74 -5.24 2.09
CA GLU A 15 -4.06 -4.85 2.57
C GLU A 15 -4.45 -5.61 3.83
N GLU A 16 -4.27 -6.93 3.84
CA GLU A 16 -4.58 -7.79 4.98
C GLU A 16 -3.72 -7.43 6.19
N ARG A 17 -2.43 -7.21 5.98
CA ARG A 17 -1.51 -6.78 7.04
C ARG A 17 -1.86 -5.41 7.61
N LEU A 18 -2.31 -4.48 6.76
CA LEU A 18 -2.76 -3.16 7.19
C LEU A 18 -4.06 -3.25 8.01
N ASN A 19 -5.00 -4.10 7.59
CA ASN A 19 -6.25 -4.35 8.31
C ASN A 19 -5.97 -4.99 9.68
N ILE A 20 -5.11 -6.01 9.75
CA ILE A 20 -4.68 -6.62 11.01
C ILE A 20 -4.03 -5.57 11.93
N LYS A 21 -3.18 -4.69 11.37
CA LYS A 21 -2.54 -3.62 12.13
C LYS A 21 -3.57 -2.61 12.67
N ALA A 22 -4.57 -2.23 11.88
CA ALA A 22 -5.63 -1.33 12.31
C ALA A 22 -6.40 -1.92 13.50
N GLN A 23 -6.79 -3.20 13.43
CA GLN A 23 -7.49 -3.89 14.51
C GLN A 23 -6.64 -3.97 15.79
N ARG A 24 -5.35 -4.29 15.67
CA ARG A 24 -4.43 -4.33 16.82
C ARG A 24 -4.31 -2.98 17.51
N LEU A 25 -4.20 -1.90 16.74
CA LEU A 25 -4.11 -0.54 17.26
C LEU A 25 -5.42 -0.09 17.94
N LEU A 26 -6.58 -0.50 17.43
CA LEU A 26 -7.87 -0.24 18.09
C LEU A 26 -7.99 -1.01 19.41
N LYS A 27 -7.57 -2.29 19.42
CA LYS A 27 -7.54 -3.11 20.64
C LYS A 27 -6.63 -2.49 21.71
N GLU A 28 -5.46 -2.02 21.32
CA GLU A 28 -4.54 -1.30 22.20
C GLU A 28 -5.16 0.00 22.70
N ALA A 29 -5.77 0.79 21.80
CA ALA A 29 -6.44 2.03 22.17
C ALA A 29 -7.57 1.80 23.19
N TRP A 30 -8.30 0.70 23.10
CA TRP A 30 -9.34 0.34 24.07
C TRP A 30 -8.79 0.03 25.45
N GLY A 31 -7.57 -0.49 25.56
CA GLY A 31 -6.88 -0.75 26.82
C GLY A 31 -6.31 0.51 27.49
N HIS A 32 -6.13 1.61 26.74
CA HIS A 32 -5.67 2.88 27.31
C HIS A 32 -6.83 3.74 27.84
N SER A 33 -6.60 4.41 28.96
CA SER A 33 -7.47 5.47 29.45
C SER A 33 -7.55 6.60 28.42
N THR A 34 -8.69 7.30 28.42
CA THR A 34 -8.92 8.45 27.54
C THR A 34 -7.81 9.49 27.72
N GLY A 35 -7.10 9.77 26.63
CA GLY A 35 -5.94 10.64 26.64
C GLY A 35 -5.24 10.68 25.28
N VAL A 36 -4.15 11.43 25.22
CA VAL A 36 -3.39 11.68 23.97
C VAL A 36 -2.93 10.37 23.32
N GLU A 37 -2.51 9.39 24.13
CA GLU A 37 -1.99 8.13 23.60
C GLU A 37 -3.10 7.29 22.94
N ARG A 38 -4.28 7.23 23.55
CA ARG A 38 -5.47 6.60 22.94
C ARG A 38 -5.82 7.27 21.61
N SER A 39 -5.82 8.59 21.54
CA SER A 39 -6.10 9.34 20.31
C SER A 39 -5.05 9.09 19.22
N ARG A 40 -3.78 8.97 19.59
CA ARG A 40 -2.69 8.63 18.65
C ARG A 40 -2.87 7.23 18.07
N LEU A 41 -3.21 6.24 18.90
CA LEU A 41 -3.46 4.87 18.45
C LEU A 41 -4.65 4.79 17.49
N ILE A 42 -5.76 5.46 17.83
CA ILE A 42 -6.94 5.55 16.94
C ILE A 42 -6.57 6.21 15.61
N ARG A 43 -5.80 7.30 15.62
CA ARG A 43 -5.36 7.97 14.39
C ARG A 43 -4.50 7.06 13.54
N LYS A 44 -3.56 6.31 14.14
CA LYS A 44 -2.74 5.33 13.43
C LYS A 44 -3.58 4.19 12.84
N ALA A 45 -4.60 3.73 13.57
CA ALA A 45 -5.50 2.69 13.08
C ALA A 45 -6.25 3.14 11.82
N ARG A 46 -6.83 4.35 11.85
CA ARG A 46 -7.51 4.94 10.69
C ARG A 46 -6.58 5.10 9.48
N LEU A 47 -5.34 5.55 9.71
CA LEU A 47 -4.36 5.66 8.62
C LEU A 47 -4.05 4.29 7.98
N ALA A 48 -3.96 3.23 8.78
CA ALA A 48 -3.73 1.89 8.25
C ALA A 48 -4.92 1.38 7.42
N GLU A 49 -6.15 1.63 7.89
CA GLU A 49 -7.38 1.31 7.15
C GLU A 49 -7.47 2.08 5.82
N THR A 50 -7.22 3.40 5.84
CA THR A 50 -7.20 4.21 4.62
C THR A 50 -6.11 3.77 3.64
N ALA A 51 -4.94 3.39 4.14
CA ALA A 51 -3.87 2.88 3.28
C ALA A 51 -4.24 1.55 2.62
N SER A 52 -4.97 0.68 3.32
CA SER A 52 -5.51 -0.57 2.77
C SER A 52 -6.48 -0.29 1.61
N GLN A 53 -7.46 0.58 1.87
CA GLN A 53 -8.43 1.01 0.84
C GLN A 53 -7.77 1.70 -0.35
N LEU A 54 -6.73 2.51 -0.13
CA LEU A 54 -5.99 3.16 -1.20
C LEU A 54 -5.25 2.15 -2.07
N SER A 55 -4.69 1.10 -1.46
CA SER A 55 -4.03 0.01 -2.21
C SER A 55 -5.01 -0.71 -3.13
N ASP A 56 -6.22 -1.02 -2.63
CA ASP A 56 -7.30 -1.61 -3.44
C ASP A 56 -7.74 -0.67 -4.57
N TRP A 57 -7.86 0.63 -4.29
CA TRP A 57 -8.20 1.64 -5.29
C TRP A 57 -7.14 1.74 -6.40
N LEU A 58 -5.86 1.77 -6.04
CA LEU A 58 -4.75 1.80 -7.00
C LEU A 58 -4.66 0.52 -7.86
N ARG A 59 -5.15 -0.61 -7.34
CA ARG A 59 -5.21 -1.87 -8.09
C ARG A 59 -6.34 -1.90 -9.12
N SER A 60 -7.32 -1.01 -9.01
CA SER A 60 -8.50 -0.98 -9.87
C SER A 60 -8.13 -0.60 -11.32
N PRO A 61 -8.64 -1.33 -12.32
CA PRO A 61 -8.19 -1.22 -13.72
C PRO A 61 -8.43 0.16 -14.35
N GLY A 62 -9.45 0.91 -13.90
CA GLY A 62 -9.75 2.26 -14.39
C GLY A 62 -8.69 3.32 -14.09
N LEU A 63 -7.77 3.06 -13.15
CA LEU A 63 -6.67 3.98 -12.77
C LEU A 63 -5.31 3.54 -13.31
N ARG A 64 -5.20 2.31 -13.84
CA ARG A 64 -3.98 1.83 -14.53
C ARG A 64 -3.74 2.47 -15.90
N ALA A 65 -4.68 3.27 -16.40
CA ALA A 65 -4.58 3.96 -17.68
C ALA A 65 -3.31 4.83 -17.80
N LEU A 66 -2.70 5.27 -16.68
CA LEU A 66 -1.44 6.02 -16.71
C LEU A 66 -0.21 5.15 -17.07
N THR A 67 -0.34 3.82 -17.11
CA THR A 67 0.78 2.91 -17.41
C THR A 67 0.75 2.30 -18.81
N LEU A 68 -0.36 2.38 -19.55
CA LEU A 68 -0.49 1.83 -20.90
C LEU A 68 0.10 2.73 -22.00
N GLY A 69 0.82 3.79 -21.63
CA GLY A 69 1.46 4.74 -22.56
C GLY A 69 2.95 4.46 -22.87
N VAL A 70 3.57 3.47 -22.22
CA VAL A 70 5.02 3.22 -22.39
C VAL A 70 5.31 2.25 -23.55
N ASP A 71 4.32 1.45 -23.94
CA ASP A 71 4.48 0.36 -24.91
C ASP A 71 4.33 0.82 -26.38
N THR A 72 3.74 2.01 -26.59
CA THR A 72 3.53 2.59 -27.93
C THR A 72 4.77 3.27 -28.51
N ILE A 73 5.72 3.67 -27.67
CA ILE A 73 6.99 4.28 -28.11
C ILE A 73 7.88 3.24 -28.81
N SER A 74 7.83 1.97 -28.35
CA SER A 74 8.55 0.87 -29.00
C SER A 74 7.91 0.42 -30.32
N MET A 75 6.59 0.53 -30.48
CA MET A 75 5.92 0.17 -31.74
C MET A 75 6.18 1.17 -32.87
N ARG A 76 6.35 2.46 -32.58
CA ARG A 76 6.68 3.46 -33.63
C ARG A 76 8.08 3.31 -34.21
N LYS A 77 9.06 2.80 -33.44
CA LYS A 77 10.44 2.62 -33.93
C LYS A 77 10.56 1.45 -34.92
N ALA A 78 9.66 0.46 -34.87
CA ALA A 78 9.66 -0.66 -35.81
C ALA A 78 9.06 -0.30 -37.19
N ALA A 79 8.25 0.77 -37.29
CA ALA A 79 7.63 1.20 -38.55
C ALA A 79 8.49 2.17 -39.38
N GLN A 80 9.60 2.68 -38.83
CA GLN A 80 10.51 3.61 -39.52
C GLN A 80 11.75 2.91 -40.14
N ALA A 81 11.88 1.59 -39.95
CA ALA A 81 12.91 0.78 -40.60
C ALA A 81 12.31 0.08 -41.83
N GLY A 82 12.05 0.87 -42.87
CA GLY A 82 11.62 0.42 -44.20
C GLY A 82 12.40 1.18 -45.26
#